data_AF-A0A260ZMP4-F1
#
_entry.id   AF-A0A260ZMP4-F1
#
_cell.length_a   1.000
_cell.length_b   1.000
_cell.length_c   1.000
_cell.angle_alpha   90.00
_cell.angle_beta   90.00
_cell.angle_gamma   90.00
#
_symmetry.space_group_name_H-M   'P 1'
#
loop_
_entity.id
_entity.type
_entity.pdbx_description
1 polymer ?
#
loop_
_entity_poly.entity_id
_entity_poly.type
_entity_poly.pdbx_seq_one_letter_code
_entity_poly.pdbx_strand_id
1 'polypeptide(L)'
;MSKRPNSDDIMSDAKQVAIAIATQQLLSQARRANRQQQPRECFFCSSNNHKEDQCNQPNTKLYKFRKIQENNRCIICLGQKTGNHTIRTCRKLRYPENLCSNMECEQMVIIHNHSICLNDQLPQTAQPPPKQSKK
;
A
#
# COMPACT_ATOMS: atom_id res chain seq x y z
N MET A 1 -55.44 29.75 -14.77
CA MET A 1 -55.29 29.53 -13.32
C MET A 1 -54.58 28.21 -13.10
N SER A 2 -53.30 28.23 -12.69
CA SER A 2 -52.55 27.00 -12.36
C SER A 2 -53.09 26.41 -11.06
N LYS A 3 -53.66 25.20 -11.13
CA LYS A 3 -54.00 24.41 -9.94
C LYS A 3 -52.71 24.13 -9.17
N ARG A 4 -52.61 24.65 -7.95
CA ARG A 4 -51.51 24.31 -7.04
C ARG A 4 -51.57 22.80 -6.75
N PRO A 5 -50.45 22.07 -6.81
CA PRO A 5 -50.43 20.66 -6.45
C PRO A 5 -50.90 20.48 -5.00
N ASN A 6 -51.74 19.47 -4.76
CA ASN A 6 -52.31 19.19 -3.45
C ASN A 6 -51.18 18.75 -2.50
N SER A 7 -51.22 19.21 -1.24
CA SER A 7 -50.16 18.95 -0.25
C SER A 7 -49.96 17.45 0.03
N ASP A 8 -51.03 16.67 -0.11
CA ASP A 8 -51.01 15.21 0.11
C ASP A 8 -50.25 14.48 -1.01
N ASP A 9 -50.37 14.93 -2.26
CA ASP A 9 -49.65 14.36 -3.40
C ASP A 9 -48.15 14.63 -3.28
N ILE A 10 -47.78 15.85 -2.88
CA ILE A 10 -46.39 16.24 -2.62
C ILE A 10 -45.77 15.39 -1.51
N MET A 11 -46.52 15.14 -0.44
CA MET A 11 -46.04 14.34 0.68
C MET A 11 -45.94 12.85 0.33
N SER A 12 -46.85 12.34 -0.49
CA SER A 12 -46.79 10.98 -1.02
C SER A 12 -45.55 10.78 -1.90
N ASP A 13 -45.29 11.70 -2.82
CA ASP A 13 -44.12 11.66 -3.70
C ASP A 13 -42.81 11.76 -2.90
N ALA A 14 -42.76 12.65 -1.91
CA ALA A 14 -41.60 12.79 -1.03
C ALA A 14 -41.31 11.48 -0.25
N LYS A 15 -42.35 10.78 0.21
CA LYS A 15 -42.20 9.47 0.87
C LYS A 15 -41.66 8.41 -0.09
N GLN A 16 -42.16 8.36 -1.32
CA GLN A 16 -41.67 7.42 -2.34
C GLN A 16 -40.20 7.67 -2.68
N VAL A 17 -39.80 8.94 -2.84
CA VAL A 17 -38.41 9.33 -3.09
C VAL A 17 -37.51 8.96 -1.90
N ALA A 18 -37.97 9.19 -0.66
CA ALA A 18 -37.22 8.81 0.54
C ALA A 18 -37.00 7.30 0.64
N ILE A 19 -38.03 6.50 0.34
CA ILE A 19 -37.93 5.03 0.29
C ILE A 19 -36.93 4.59 -0.78
N ALA A 20 -36.97 5.20 -1.97
CA ALA A 20 -36.05 4.89 -3.06
C ALA A 20 -34.59 5.20 -2.69
N ILE A 21 -34.33 6.36 -2.06
CA ILE A 21 -33.00 6.75 -1.57
C ILE A 21 -32.50 5.76 -0.51
N ALA A 22 -33.34 5.44 0.48
CA ALA A 22 -32.98 4.49 1.54
C ALA A 22 -32.65 3.10 0.96
N THR A 23 -33.45 2.65 0.00
CA THR A 23 -33.24 1.37 -0.70
C THR A 23 -31.93 1.38 -1.49
N GLN A 24 -31.62 2.48 -2.19
CA GLN A 24 -30.36 2.62 -2.92
C GLN A 24 -29.14 2.61 -1.98
N GLN A 25 -29.25 3.28 -0.82
CA GLN A 25 -28.20 3.28 0.19
C GLN A 25 -27.94 1.87 0.73
N LEU A 26 -28.99 1.13 1.10
CA LEU A 26 -28.92 -0.27 1.54
C LEU A 26 -28.25 -1.16 0.49
N LEU A 27 -28.67 -1.06 -0.78
CA LEU A 27 -28.06 -1.81 -1.87
C LEU A 27 -26.58 -1.46 -2.05
N SER A 28 -26.21 -0.19 -1.92
CA SER A 28 -24.81 0.25 -2.02
C SER A 28 -23.94 -0.29 -0.88
N GLN A 29 -24.52 -0.45 0.33
CA GLN A 29 -23.82 -1.01 1.49
C GLN A 29 -23.68 -2.52 1.36
N ALA A 30 -24.75 -3.23 0.97
CA ALA A 30 -24.72 -4.66 0.72
C ALA A 30 -23.71 -5.03 -0.38
N ARG A 31 -23.64 -4.26 -1.47
CA ARG A 31 -22.63 -4.44 -2.54
C ARG A 31 -21.20 -4.24 -2.05
N ARG A 32 -20.97 -3.30 -1.12
CA ARG A 32 -19.64 -3.09 -0.53
C ARG A 32 -19.24 -4.22 0.42
N ALA A 33 -20.18 -4.69 1.24
CA ALA A 33 -19.96 -5.81 2.15
C ALA A 33 -19.70 -7.13 1.42
N ASN A 34 -20.43 -7.37 0.32
CA ASN A 34 -20.30 -8.58 -0.49
C ASN A 34 -19.20 -8.50 -1.55
N ARG A 35 -18.42 -7.41 -1.57
CA ARG A 35 -17.27 -7.29 -2.46
C ARG A 35 -16.15 -8.17 -1.90
N GLN A 36 -16.16 -9.46 -2.26
CA GLN A 36 -15.00 -10.33 -2.07
C GLN A 36 -13.81 -9.67 -2.78
N GLN A 37 -12.89 -9.10 -1.99
CA GLN A 37 -11.63 -8.66 -2.54
C GLN A 37 -10.91 -9.92 -2.98
N GLN A 38 -10.68 -10.08 -4.28
CA GLN A 38 -9.85 -11.17 -4.76
C GLN A 38 -8.51 -11.11 -4.02
N PRO A 39 -8.02 -12.25 -3.50
CA PRO A 39 -6.75 -12.28 -2.79
C PRO A 39 -5.68 -11.71 -3.71
N ARG A 40 -5.00 -10.65 -3.24
CA ARG A 40 -3.93 -10.03 -4.02
C ARG A 40 -2.72 -10.94 -4.00
N GLU A 41 -2.21 -11.23 -5.18
CA GLU A 41 -0.95 -11.93 -5.34
C GLU A 41 0.22 -10.99 -5.01
N CYS A 42 1.25 -11.53 -4.38
CA CYS A 42 2.50 -10.83 -4.13
C CYS A 42 3.15 -10.45 -5.46
N PHE A 43 3.37 -9.15 -5.66
CA PHE A 43 3.96 -8.62 -6.90
C PHE A 43 5.32 -9.24 -7.28
N PHE A 44 6.12 -9.67 -6.30
CA PHE A 44 7.48 -10.18 -6.55
C PHE A 44 7.53 -11.66 -6.94
N CYS A 45 6.49 -12.44 -6.63
CA CYS A 45 6.53 -13.90 -6.82
C CYS A 45 5.19 -14.55 -7.16
N SER A 46 4.16 -13.74 -7.36
CA SER A 46 2.79 -14.14 -7.70
C SER A 46 2.14 -15.12 -6.69
N SER A 47 2.70 -15.25 -5.49
CA SER A 47 2.09 -16.06 -4.42
C SER A 47 1.00 -15.28 -3.71
N ASN A 48 -0.09 -15.93 -3.35
CA ASN A 48 -1.21 -15.40 -2.59
C ASN A 48 -1.06 -15.59 -1.06
N ASN A 49 0.06 -16.14 -0.58
CA ASN A 49 0.25 -16.51 0.83
C ASN A 49 0.86 -15.41 1.71
N HIS A 50 1.36 -14.33 1.12
CA HIS A 50 2.04 -13.26 1.85
C HIS A 50 1.92 -11.90 1.14
N LYS A 51 2.20 -10.83 1.89
CA LYS A 51 2.29 -9.47 1.37
C LYS A 51 3.69 -9.15 0.85
N GLU A 52 3.82 -8.14 -0.01
CA GLU A 52 5.07 -7.81 -0.70
C GLU A 52 6.27 -7.55 0.24
N ASP A 53 6.03 -7.00 1.42
CA ASP A 53 7.02 -6.74 2.47
C ASP A 53 7.58 -8.02 3.09
N GLN A 54 6.78 -9.10 3.13
CA GLN A 54 7.14 -10.40 3.71
C GLN A 54 7.68 -11.39 2.67
N CYS A 55 7.82 -10.96 1.41
CA CYS A 55 8.28 -11.84 0.33
C CYS A 55 9.74 -12.23 0.55
N ASN A 56 10.00 -13.49 0.93
CA ASN A 56 11.34 -14.03 1.17
C ASN A 56 11.87 -14.88 0.00
N GLN A 57 11.39 -14.61 -1.22
CA GLN A 57 11.89 -15.28 -2.42
C GLN A 57 13.39 -15.02 -2.59
N PRO A 58 14.15 -15.92 -3.26
CA PRO A 58 15.61 -15.81 -3.44
C PRO A 58 16.04 -14.56 -4.26
N ASN A 59 15.08 -13.72 -4.63
CA ASN A 59 15.30 -12.42 -5.21
C ASN A 59 16.02 -11.50 -4.22
N THR A 60 17.22 -11.05 -4.62
CA THR A 60 18.01 -10.08 -3.85
C THR A 60 17.21 -8.80 -3.59
N LYS A 61 17.52 -8.09 -2.49
CA LYS A 61 16.91 -6.76 -2.21
C LYS A 61 17.10 -5.80 -3.39
N LEU A 62 18.23 -5.93 -4.11
CA LEU A 62 18.51 -5.20 -5.35
C LEU A 62 17.50 -5.50 -6.47
N TYR A 63 17.14 -6.78 -6.66
CA TYR A 63 16.10 -7.16 -7.63
C TYR A 63 14.76 -6.50 -7.27
N LYS A 64 14.34 -6.56 -6.00
CA LYS A 64 13.08 -5.95 -5.54
C LYS A 64 13.09 -4.44 -5.79
N PHE A 65 14.19 -3.77 -5.44
CA PHE A 65 14.34 -2.33 -5.65
C PHE A 65 14.22 -1.97 -7.14
N ARG A 66 14.90 -2.69 -8.03
CA ARG A 66 14.81 -2.46 -9.48
C ARG A 66 13.37 -2.64 -9.99
N LYS A 67 12.70 -3.74 -9.61
CA LYS A 67 11.31 -4.00 -9.99
C LYS A 67 10.34 -2.91 -9.54
N ILE A 68 10.53 -2.35 -8.36
CA ILE A 68 9.71 -1.24 -7.85
C ILE A 68 9.86 0.00 -8.74
N GLN A 69 11.09 0.33 -9.14
CA GLN A 69 11.36 1.48 -10.02
C GLN A 69 10.75 1.27 -11.41
N GLU A 70 10.99 0.11 -12.03
CA GLU A 70 10.49 -0.24 -13.36
C GLU A 70 8.95 -0.22 -13.46
N ASN A 71 8.25 -0.58 -12.38
CA ASN A 71 6.80 -0.71 -12.36
C ASN A 71 6.09 0.49 -11.71
N ASN A 72 6.81 1.59 -11.50
CA ASN A 72 6.32 2.82 -10.89
C ASN A 72 5.58 2.56 -9.56
N ARG A 73 6.21 1.81 -8.67
CA ARG A 73 5.67 1.48 -7.34
C ARG A 73 6.26 2.39 -6.27
N CYS A 74 5.54 2.51 -5.16
CA CYS A 74 5.94 3.33 -4.04
C CYS A 74 6.99 2.60 -3.20
N ILE A 75 8.16 3.21 -3.01
CA ILE A 75 9.27 2.63 -2.25
C ILE A 75 8.96 2.46 -0.74
N ILE A 76 7.90 3.09 -0.23
CA ILE A 76 7.50 3.04 1.19
C ILE A 76 6.51 1.90 1.46
N CYS A 77 5.44 1.81 0.67
CA CYS A 77 4.38 0.83 0.87
C CYS A 77 4.41 -0.34 -0.12
N LEU A 78 5.35 -0.31 -1.06
CA LEU A 78 5.49 -1.28 -2.15
C LEU A 78 4.27 -1.38 -3.07
N GLY A 79 3.29 -0.49 -2.95
CA GLY A 79 2.05 -0.45 -3.75
C GLY A 79 2.20 0.34 -5.05
N GLN A 80 1.21 0.24 -5.94
CA GLN A 80 1.18 0.98 -7.20
C GLN A 80 1.07 2.49 -6.97
N LYS A 81 1.93 3.30 -7.61
CA LYS A 81 1.71 4.75 -7.66
C LYS A 81 0.55 5.07 -8.58
N THR A 82 -0.32 5.96 -8.11
CA THR A 82 -1.48 6.48 -8.85
C THR A 82 -1.52 8.00 -8.65
N GLY A 83 -2.38 8.72 -9.37
CA GLY A 83 -2.48 10.18 -9.21
C GLY A 83 -2.68 10.64 -7.74
N ASN A 84 -3.40 9.84 -6.95
CA ASN A 84 -3.63 10.13 -5.53
C ASN A 84 -2.57 9.51 -4.60
N HIS A 85 -1.75 8.59 -5.10
CA HIS A 85 -0.73 7.87 -4.34
C HIS A 85 0.68 8.17 -4.85
N THR A 86 1.33 9.11 -4.17
CA THR A 86 2.75 9.45 -4.34
C THR A 86 3.53 9.08 -3.08
N ILE A 87 4.86 9.23 -3.13
CA ILE A 87 5.73 9.03 -1.96
C ILE A 87 5.27 9.94 -0.82
N ARG A 88 5.02 11.22 -1.09
CA ARG A 88 4.63 12.24 -0.09
C ARG A 88 3.23 12.02 0.48
N THR A 89 2.31 11.47 -0.31
CA THR A 89 0.93 11.18 0.12
C THR A 89 0.75 9.75 0.62
N CYS A 90 1.85 8.99 0.74
CA CYS A 90 1.80 7.61 1.20
C CYS A 90 1.41 7.55 2.68
N ARG A 91 0.21 7.02 2.98
CA ARG A 91 -0.27 6.84 4.36
C ARG A 91 0.65 5.95 5.21
N LYS A 92 1.42 5.06 4.56
CA LYS A 92 2.37 4.18 5.23
C LYS A 92 3.61 4.90 5.78
N LEU A 93 3.82 6.17 5.46
CA LEU A 93 4.82 7.01 6.13
C LEU A 93 4.57 7.17 7.63
N ARG A 94 3.32 7.06 8.10
CA ARG A 94 2.96 7.21 9.52
C ARG A 94 3.28 5.98 10.37
N TYR A 95 3.76 4.90 9.74
CA TYR A 95 3.92 3.59 10.33
C TYR A 95 5.40 3.19 10.31
N PRO A 96 6.18 3.60 11.33
CA PRO A 96 7.63 3.44 11.34
C PRO A 96 8.08 1.98 11.30
N GLU A 97 7.26 1.04 11.76
CA GLU A 97 7.54 -0.39 11.74
C GLU A 97 7.71 -0.96 10.33
N ASN A 98 7.18 -0.27 9.31
CA ASN A 98 7.32 -0.67 7.91
C ASN A 98 8.50 0.01 7.22
N LEU A 99 9.12 1.01 7.86
CA LEU A 99 10.21 1.81 7.30
C LEU A 99 11.56 1.22 7.67
N CYS A 100 12.56 1.50 6.85
CA CYS A 100 13.94 1.15 7.15
C CYS A 100 14.47 2.01 8.32
N SER A 101 15.19 1.35 9.23
CA SER A 101 15.86 1.93 10.39
C SER A 101 17.39 2.00 10.23
N ASN A 102 17.92 1.73 9.04
CA ASN A 102 19.36 1.77 8.79
C ASN A 102 19.87 3.22 8.82
N MET A 103 20.88 3.47 9.66
CA MET A 103 21.46 4.79 9.84
C MET A 103 22.02 5.42 8.56
N GLU A 104 22.58 4.62 7.64
CA GLU A 104 23.09 5.16 6.37
C GLU A 104 21.94 5.70 5.50
N CYS A 105 20.79 5.03 5.52
CA CYS A 105 19.60 5.50 4.82
C CYS A 105 19.05 6.77 5.46
N GLU A 106 19.10 6.88 6.78
CA GLU A 106 18.73 8.09 7.51
C GLU A 106 19.66 9.27 7.18
N GLN A 107 20.98 9.05 7.19
CA GLN A 107 21.97 10.07 6.82
C GLN A 107 21.79 10.58 5.39
N MET A 108 21.44 9.69 4.46
CA MET A 108 21.12 10.06 3.07
C MET A 108 19.68 10.58 2.88
N VAL A 109 18.88 10.65 3.95
CA VAL A 109 17.47 11.09 3.93
C VAL A 109 16.60 10.23 2.98
N ILE A 110 16.94 8.94 2.86
CA ILE A 110 16.24 7.97 2.02
C ILE A 110 15.21 7.21 2.86
N ILE A 111 13.93 7.58 2.70
CA ILE A 111 12.82 6.88 3.36
C ILE A 111 12.25 5.80 2.43
N HIS A 112 12.41 4.53 2.83
CA HIS A 112 11.90 3.38 2.09
C HIS A 112 11.40 2.26 3.03
N ASN A 113 10.80 1.22 2.46
CA ASN A 113 10.39 0.02 3.18
C ASN A 113 11.61 -0.82 3.63
N HIS A 114 11.62 -1.34 4.86
CA HIS A 114 12.75 -2.14 5.37
C HIS A 114 13.10 -3.35 4.49
N SER A 115 12.11 -3.99 3.87
CA SER A 115 12.28 -5.21 3.07
C SER A 115 13.09 -5.02 1.77
N ILE A 116 13.40 -3.77 1.39
CA ILE A 116 14.13 -3.41 0.18
C ILE A 116 15.43 -2.63 0.44
N CYS A 117 15.83 -2.47 1.70
CA CYS A 117 17.03 -1.73 2.06
C CYS A 117 18.30 -2.42 1.52
N LEU A 118 19.06 -1.74 0.67
CA LEU A 118 20.30 -2.26 0.09
C LEU A 118 21.48 -2.22 1.07
N ASN A 119 21.43 -1.30 2.04
CA ASN A 119 22.49 -1.06 3.02
C ASN A 119 22.37 -1.94 4.26
N ASP A 120 21.31 -2.74 4.30
CA ASP A 120 21.12 -3.82 5.26
C ASP A 120 22.09 -4.96 4.90
N GLN A 121 23.38 -4.63 4.95
CA GLN A 121 24.46 -5.61 4.88
C GLN A 121 24.35 -6.46 6.15
N LEU A 122 24.34 -7.77 5.96
CA LEU A 122 24.72 -8.70 7.02
C LEU A 122 25.98 -8.14 7.71
N PRO A 123 26.11 -8.27 9.05
CA PRO A 123 27.33 -7.88 9.73
C PRO A 123 28.50 -8.49 8.97
N GLN A 124 29.32 -7.63 8.36
CA GLN A 124 30.59 -8.04 7.81
C GLN A 124 31.35 -8.61 9.00
N THR A 125 31.43 -9.94 9.09
CA THR A 125 32.37 -10.59 9.99
C THR A 125 33.73 -10.06 9.57
N ALA A 126 34.26 -9.16 10.39
CA ALA A 126 35.56 -8.57 10.23
C ALA A 126 36.55 -9.70 9.91
N GLN A 127 37.07 -9.71 8.68
CA GLN A 127 38.24 -10.53 8.39
C GLN A 127 39.35 -10.02 9.32
N PRO A 128 39.93 -10.88 10.16
CA PRO A 128 41.06 -10.46 10.97
C PRO A 128 42.22 -10.09 10.04
N PRO A 129 42.99 -9.04 10.37
CA PRO A 129 44.09 -8.60 9.52
C PRO A 129 45.12 -9.73 9.34
N PRO A 130 45.72 -9.88 8.15
CA PRO A 130 46.75 -10.88 7.92
C PRO A 130 47.91 -10.61 8.88
N LYS A 131 48.21 -11.59 9.74
CA LYS A 131 49.42 -11.59 10.57
C LYS A 131 50.62 -11.52 9.62
N GLN A 132 51.26 -10.36 9.56
CA GLN A 132 52.59 -10.25 8.98
C GLN A 132 53.56 -11.00 9.89
N SER A 133 53.93 -12.22 9.50
CA SER A 133 55.11 -12.89 10.04
C SER A 133 56.34 -12.12 9.57
N LYS A 134 56.89 -11.29 10.46
CA LYS A 134 58.26 -10.77 10.32
C LYS A 134 59.23 -11.92 10.58
N LYS A 135 60.11 -12.14 9.60
CA LYS A 135 61.43 -12.83 9.60
C LYS A 135 61.70 -13.85 10.70
#